data_AF-A0A6L9ILX8-F1
#
_entry.id   AF-A0A6L9ILX8-F1
#
_cell.length_a   1.000
_cell.length_b   1.000
_cell.length_c   1.000
_cell.angle_alpha   90.00
_cell.angle_beta   90.00
_cell.angle_gamma   90.00
#
_symmetry.space_group_name_H-M   'P 1'
#
loop_
_entity.id
_entity.type
_entity.pdbx_description
1 polymer ?
#
loop_
_entity_poly.entity_id
_entity_poly.type
_entity_poly.pdbx_seq_one_letter_code
_entity_poly.pdbx_strand_id
1 'polypeptide(L)' 'MADIEIRPLYQLADMRAVVDLQQSYWGDHPESVIPAHMLFSLANHGGHVLGAFDGDTV' A
#
# COMPACT_ATOMS: atom_id res chain seq x y z
N MET A 1 -5.35 13.32 18.68
CA MET A 1 -4.29 13.26 17.66
C MET A 1 -4.12 11.79 17.35
N ALA A 2 -4.35 11.36 16.10
CA ALA A 2 -4.14 9.96 15.73
C ALA A 2 -2.63 9.66 15.76
N ASP A 3 -2.25 8.52 16.30
CA ASP A 3 -0.84 8.09 16.38
C ASP A 3 -0.51 7.33 15.09
N ILE A 4 -0.09 8.10 14.07
CA ILE A 4 0.19 7.54 12.75
C ILE A 4 1.62 6.99 12.74
N GLU A 5 1.75 5.67 12.57
CA GLU A 5 3.04 5.01 12.44
C GLU A 5 3.39 4.73 10.97
N ILE A 6 4.57 5.16 10.53
CA ILE A 6 5.06 4.87 9.18
C ILE A 6 5.88 3.59 9.21
N ARG A 7 5.43 2.56 8.49
CA ARG A 7 6.09 1.24 8.44
C ARG A 7 6.39 0.83 6.99
N PRO A 8 7.54 0.20 6.72
CA PRO A 8 7.79 -0.42 5.43
C PRO A 8 6.91 -1.67 5.26
N LEU A 9 6.37 -1.84 4.05
CA LEU A 9 5.52 -2.96 3.67
C LEU A 9 6.30 -3.94 2.81
N TYR A 10 6.18 -5.23 3.08
CA TYR A 10 6.91 -6.26 2.35
C TYR A 10 6.04 -7.46 1.95
N GLN A 11 4.91 -7.67 2.63
CA GLN A 11 4.05 -8.82 2.38
C GLN A 11 3.03 -8.52 1.28
N LEU A 12 2.65 -9.54 0.52
CA LEU A 12 1.63 -9.38 -0.52
C LEU A 12 0.26 -8.98 0.06
N ALA A 13 -0.04 -9.38 1.30
CA ALA A 13 -1.25 -8.97 1.99
C ALA A 13 -1.29 -7.45 2.23
N ASP A 14 -0.16 -6.86 2.63
CA ASP A 14 -0.02 -5.41 2.80
C ASP A 14 -0.31 -4.67 1.49
N MET A 15 0.19 -5.19 0.37
CA MET A 15 -0.02 -4.58 -0.95
C MET A 15 -1.48 -4.62 -1.40
N ARG A 16 -2.25 -5.62 -0.97
CA ARG A 16 -3.70 -5.67 -1.25
C ARG A 16 -4.43 -4.57 -0.50
N ALA A 17 -4.14 -4.39 0.80
CA ALA A 17 -4.72 -3.31 1.58
C ALA A 17 -4.36 -1.93 1.00
N VAL A 18 -3.13 -1.77 0.50
CA VAL A 18 -2.72 -0.55 -0.22
C VAL A 18 -3.51 -0.35 -1.52
N VAL A 19 -3.78 -1.40 -2.30
CA VAL A 19 -4.61 -1.28 -3.52
C VAL A 19 -6.04 -0.89 -3.17
N ASP A 20 -6.62 -1.48 -2.12
CA ASP A 20 -7.97 -1.13 -1.66
C ASP A 20 -8.04 0.35 -1.25
N LEU A 21 -7.00 0.84 -0.56
CA LEU A 21 -6.85 2.25 -0.23
C LEU A 21 -6.74 3.13 -1.49
N GLN A 22 -5.90 2.74 -2.46
CA GLN A 22 -5.77 3.46 -3.73
C GLN A 22 -7.11 3.55 -4.46
N GLN A 23 -7.87 2.46 -4.56
CA GLN A 23 -9.18 2.47 -5.21
C GLN A 23 -10.15 3.45 -4.52
N SER A 24 -10.13 3.49 -3.18
CA SER A 24 -11.03 4.38 -2.42
C SER A 24 -10.80 5.88 -2.70
N TYR A 25 -9.56 6.28 -3.04
CA TYR A 25 -9.20 7.69 -3.26
C TYR A 25 -8.94 8.05 -4.72
N TRP A 26 -8.43 7.11 -5.53
CA TRP A 26 -8.00 7.32 -6.92
C TRP A 26 -8.97 6.69 -7.93
N GLY A 27 -9.93 5.88 -7.46
CA GLY A 27 -10.94 5.20 -8.26
C GLY A 27 -10.50 3.83 -8.78
N ASP A 28 -11.44 3.14 -9.44
CA ASP A 28 -11.30 1.72 -9.79
C ASP A 28 -10.69 1.47 -11.18
N HIS A 29 -10.31 2.54 -11.90
CA HIS A 29 -9.73 2.39 -13.22
C HIS A 29 -8.34 1.73 -13.10
N PRO A 30 -8.02 0.69 -13.88
CA PRO A 30 -6.74 -0.02 -13.77
C PRO A 30 -5.51 0.87 -13.93
N GLU A 31 -5.62 1.97 -14.69
CA GLU A 31 -4.54 2.95 -14.87
C GLU A 31 -4.38 3.92 -13.69
N SER A 32 -5.38 4.01 -12.81
CA SER A 32 -5.35 4.86 -11.63
C SER A 32 -4.64 4.22 -10.44
N VAL A 33 -4.41 2.91 -10.47
CA VAL A 33 -3.87 2.13 -9.34
C VAL A 33 -2.62 1.35 -9.74
N ILE A 34 -1.71 1.16 -8.79
CA ILE A 34 -0.55 0.28 -8.95
C ILE A 34 -0.94 -1.13 -8.45
N PRO A 35 -0.94 -2.17 -9.31
CA PRO A 35 -1.35 -3.51 -8.90
C PRO A 35 -0.48 -4.09 -7.77
N ALA A 36 -1.07 -4.90 -6.89
CA ALA A 36 -0.40 -5.45 -5.70
C ALA A 36 0.90 -6.22 -6.01
N HIS A 37 0.96 -6.96 -7.13
CA HIS A 37 2.16 -7.71 -7.53
C HIS A 37 3.31 -6.80 -7.98
N MET A 38 3.00 -5.62 -8.53
CA MET A 38 3.98 -4.61 -8.89
C MET A 38 4.55 -3.95 -7.64
N LEU A 39 3.69 -3.57 -6.68
CA LEU A 39 4.11 -3.06 -5.38
C LEU A 39 4.97 -4.06 -4.61
N PHE A 40 4.58 -5.35 -4.62
CA PHE A 40 5.34 -6.42 -3.99
C PHE A 40 6.73 -6.58 -4.63
N SER A 41 6.81 -6.54 -5.96
CA SER A 41 8.07 -6.59 -6.69
C SER A 41 8.96 -5.39 -6.34
N LEU A 42 8.40 -4.18 -6.32
CA LEU A 42 9.10 -2.95 -5.93
C LEU A 42 9.65 -3.07 -4.51
N ALA A 43 8.81 -3.39 -3.53
CA ALA A 43 9.21 -3.46 -2.12
C ALA A 43 10.35 -4.46 -1.85
N ASN A 44 10.45 -5.54 -2.64
CA ASN A 44 11.41 -6.61 -2.41
C ASN A 44 12.66 -6.57 -3.31
N HIS A 45 12.65 -5.80 -4.42
CA HIS A 45 13.71 -5.87 -5.43
C HIS A 45 14.25 -4.51 -5.91
N GLY A 46 14.03 -3.43 -5.16
CA GLY A 46 14.76 -2.17 -5.40
C GLY A 46 14.00 -0.87 -5.14
N GLY A 47 12.72 -0.95 -4.76
CA GLY A 47 11.90 0.17 -4.33
C GLY A 47 11.49 0.08 -2.87
N HIS A 48 10.78 1.10 -2.41
CA HIS A 48 10.19 1.15 -1.07
C HIS A 48 8.69 1.37 -1.18
N VAL A 49 7.92 0.61 -0.41
CA VAL A 49 6.50 0.85 -0.19
C VAL A 49 6.34 1.09 1.31
N LEU A 50 5.75 2.24 1.66
CA LEU A 50 5.52 2.66 3.04
C LEU A 50 4.01 2.79 3.27
N GLY A 51 3.53 2.26 4.38
CA GLY A 51 2.16 2.46 4.85
C GLY A 51 2.14 3.41 6.05
N ALA A 52 1.08 4.22 6.14
CA ALA A 52 0.82 5.09 7.28
C ALA A 52 -0.32 4.49 8.10
N PHE A 53 0.00 3.95 9.28
CA PHE A 53 -0.94 3.15 10.05
C PHE A 53 -1.59 3.93 11.19
N ASP A 54 -2.91 3.84 11.29
CA ASP A 54 -3.66 4.11 12.54
C ASP A 54 -3.97 2.77 13.20
N GLY A 55 -3.09 2.33 14.11
CA GLY A 55 -3.12 0.99 14.70
C GLY A 55 -2.80 -0.11 13.68
N ASP A 56 -3.81 -0.91 13.32
CA ASP A 56 -3.71 -2.00 12.35
C ASP A 56 -4.27 -1.63 10.96
N THR A 57 -4.79 -0.40 10.79
CA THR A 57 -5.38 0.08 9.53
C THR A 57 -4.38 0.94 8.77
N VAL A 58 -4.19 0.66 7.49
CA VAL A 58 -3.34 1.41 6.55
C VAL A 58 -4.15 2.40 5.71
#